data_AF-A0A2J5PA82-F1
#
_entry.id   AF-A0A2J5PA82-F1
#
_cell.length_a   1.000
_cell.length_b   1.000
_cell.length_c   1.000
_cell.angle_alpha   90.00
_cell.angle_beta   90.00
_cell.angle_gamma   90.00
#
_symmetry.space_group_name_H-M   'P 1'
#
loop_
_entity.id
_entity.type
_entity.pdbx_description
1 polymer ?
#
loop_
_entity_poly.entity_id
_entity_poly.type
_entity_poly.pdbx_seq_one_letter_code
_entity_poly.pdbx_strand_id
1 'polypeptide(L)'
;MTTIQIILLLVIAAITGMGSVLDEGQTHRPLVACTLVGWVLGDMTTGIILGGTLEMMALGWMNVGLAMAPDTAIASVISTILVINTNQGIGEGIAIAVALAAAGQALTIFVRTMTVFLIHRADTYAEKGNMRGIEIMHITALGFQALRVMIPTFVVVMMSVDSVQAMLNGIPP
;
A
#
# COMPACT_ATOMS: atom_id res chain seq x y z
N MET A 1 2.20 20.10 2.81
CA MET A 1 2.29 19.31 1.57
C MET A 1 1.65 20.08 0.43
N THR A 2 2.27 20.08 -0.76
CA THR A 2 1.69 20.73 -1.95
C THR A 2 0.72 19.78 -2.66
N THR A 3 -0.21 20.30 -3.47
CA THR A 3 -1.13 19.48 -4.27
C THR A 3 -0.39 18.49 -5.18
N ILE A 4 0.77 18.90 -5.72
CA ILE A 4 1.62 18.05 -6.57
C ILE A 4 2.15 16.85 -5.76
N GLN A 5 2.63 17.07 -4.53
CA GLN A 5 3.09 15.98 -3.67
C GLN A 5 1.98 14.99 -3.36
N ILE A 6 0.76 15.48 -3.09
CA ILE A 6 -0.40 14.62 -2.85
C ILE A 6 -0.65 13.71 -4.07
N ILE A 7 -0.73 14.29 -5.27
CA ILE A 7 -0.95 13.52 -6.50
C ILE A 7 0.16 12.47 -6.70
N LEU A 8 1.42 12.84 -6.51
CA LEU A 8 2.54 11.91 -6.66
C LEU A 8 2.49 10.76 -5.65
N LEU A 9 2.14 11.05 -4.39
CA LEU A 9 1.97 10.01 -3.37
C LEU A 9 0.84 9.04 -3.71
N LEU A 10 -0.28 9.53 -4.25
CA LEU A 10 -1.38 8.66 -4.69
C LEU A 10 -0.97 7.78 -5.87
N VAL A 11 -0.20 8.31 -6.82
CA VAL A 11 0.33 7.54 -7.94
C VAL A 11 1.29 6.46 -7.43
N ILE A 12 2.20 6.80 -6.51
CA ILE A 12 3.09 5.81 -5.88
C ILE A 12 2.27 4.75 -5.15
N ALA A 13 1.30 5.14 -4.33
CA ALA A 13 0.42 4.22 -3.61
C ALA A 13 -0.36 3.29 -4.55
N ALA A 14 -0.82 3.78 -5.69
CA ALA A 14 -1.48 2.98 -6.70
C ALA A 14 -0.51 1.95 -7.32
N ILE A 15 0.72 2.37 -7.67
CA ILE A 15 1.75 1.50 -8.24
C ILE A 15 2.20 0.42 -7.24
N THR A 16 2.40 0.77 -5.97
CA THR A 16 2.75 -0.19 -4.93
C THR A 16 1.59 -1.15 -4.64
N GLY A 17 0.35 -0.66 -4.67
CA GLY A 17 -0.86 -1.48 -4.58
C GLY A 17 -0.97 -2.50 -5.71
N MET A 18 -0.76 -2.09 -6.96
CA MET A 18 -0.69 -3.02 -8.10
C MET A 18 0.46 -4.03 -7.94
N GLY A 19 1.65 -3.54 -7.58
CA GLY A 19 2.83 -4.39 -7.39
C GLY A 19 2.68 -5.44 -6.30
N SER A 20 1.83 -5.21 -5.30
CA SER A 20 1.60 -6.14 -4.19
C SER A 20 0.91 -7.45 -4.60
N VAL A 21 0.23 -7.46 -5.75
CA VAL A 21 -0.42 -8.66 -6.30
C VAL A 21 0.29 -9.20 -7.53
N LEU A 22 0.96 -8.33 -8.30
CA LEU A 22 1.75 -8.75 -9.46
C LEU A 22 3.02 -9.48 -9.02
N ASP A 23 3.67 -9.02 -7.95
CA ASP A 23 4.93 -9.58 -7.42
C ASP A 23 6.13 -9.58 -8.40
N GLU A 24 5.97 -9.10 -9.63
CA GLU A 24 7.04 -9.07 -10.64
C GLU A 24 8.03 -7.92 -10.44
N GLY A 25 7.50 -6.70 -10.25
CA GLY A 25 8.32 -5.48 -10.17
C GLY A 25 8.83 -5.15 -8.77
N GLN A 26 8.41 -5.93 -7.75
CA GLN A 26 8.78 -5.73 -6.34
C GLN A 26 8.55 -4.30 -5.81
N THR A 27 7.69 -3.51 -6.45
CA THR A 27 7.42 -2.11 -6.05
C THR A 27 6.76 -2.00 -4.68
N HIS A 28 6.09 -3.07 -4.23
CA HIS A 28 5.47 -3.18 -2.92
C HIS A 28 6.46 -3.44 -1.77
N ARG A 29 7.73 -3.72 -2.08
CA ARG A 29 8.77 -3.96 -1.09
C ARG A 29 9.04 -2.66 -0.31
N PRO A 30 9.16 -2.74 1.03
CA PRO A 30 9.39 -1.58 1.86
C PRO A 30 10.55 -0.69 1.40
N LEU A 31 11.65 -1.28 0.94
CA LEU A 31 12.79 -0.51 0.45
C LEU A 31 12.41 0.43 -0.70
N VAL A 32 11.65 -0.05 -1.69
CA VAL A 32 11.27 0.76 -2.87
C VAL A 32 10.13 1.72 -2.52
N ALA A 33 9.13 1.25 -1.79
CA ALA A 33 7.97 2.07 -1.44
C ALA A 33 8.35 3.26 -0.54
N CYS A 34 9.14 3.03 0.52
CA CYS A 34 9.54 4.09 1.45
C CYS A 34 10.48 5.11 0.80
N THR A 35 11.38 4.66 -0.09
CA THR A 35 12.30 5.56 -0.78
C THR A 35 11.58 6.48 -1.76
N LEU A 36 10.62 5.97 -2.52
CA LEU A 36 9.79 6.79 -3.42
C LEU A 36 8.96 7.82 -2.64
N VAL A 37 8.38 7.42 -1.50
CA VAL A 37 7.62 8.33 -0.64
C VAL A 37 8.53 9.39 -0.02
N GLY A 38 9.69 9.01 0.51
CA GLY A 38 10.68 9.95 1.07
C GLY A 38 11.18 10.96 0.03
N TRP A 39 11.38 10.51 -1.21
CA TRP A 39 11.73 11.40 -2.33
C TRP A 39 10.64 12.46 -2.59
N VAL A 40 9.37 12.07 -2.61
CA VAL A 40 8.26 13.03 -2.83
C VAL A 40 8.10 14.00 -1.66
N LEU A 41 8.32 13.54 -0.43
CA LEU A 41 8.21 14.38 0.76
C LEU A 41 9.44 15.26 1.01
N GLY A 42 10.58 14.96 0.39
CA GLY A 42 11.81 15.75 0.49
C GLY A 42 12.80 15.28 1.55
N ASP A 43 12.47 14.22 2.30
CA ASP A 43 13.38 13.57 3.25
C ASP A 43 13.65 12.12 2.82
N MET A 44 14.61 11.99 1.91
CA MET A 44 15.01 10.70 1.36
C MET A 44 15.78 9.85 2.37
N THR A 45 16.54 10.47 3.28
CA THR A 45 17.35 9.76 4.28
C THR A 45 16.47 8.99 5.24
N THR A 46 15.45 9.65 5.81
CA THR A 46 14.50 9.00 6.71
C THR A 46 13.72 7.90 5.98
N GLY A 47 13.29 8.14 4.73
CA GLY A 47 12.62 7.14 3.91
C GLY A 47 13.48 5.89 3.61
N ILE A 48 14.77 6.06 3.27
CA ILE A 48 15.70 4.95 3.04
C ILE A 48 15.91 4.15 4.33
N ILE A 49 16.16 4.82 5.46
CA ILE A 49 16.45 4.14 6.73
C ILE A 49 15.23 3.35 7.19
N LEU A 50 14.03 3.95 7.13
CA LEU A 50 12.79 3.26 7.47
C LEU A 50 12.55 2.07 6.53
N GLY A 51 12.68 2.29 5.21
CA GLY A 51 12.50 1.25 4.21
C GLY A 51 13.44 0.07 4.37
N GLY A 52 14.73 0.33 4.60
CA GLY A 52 15.72 -0.72 4.87
C GLY A 52 15.42 -1.50 6.15
N THR A 53 14.94 -0.81 7.20
CA THR A 53 14.59 -1.47 8.46
C THR A 53 13.34 -2.34 8.32
N LEU A 54 12.31 -1.83 7.64
CA LEU A 54 11.09 -2.58 7.34
C LEU A 54 11.36 -3.75 6.39
N GLU A 55 12.30 -3.62 5.45
CA GLU A 55 12.67 -4.71 4.54
C GLU A 55 13.22 -5.91 5.32
N MET A 56 14.07 -5.67 6.32
CA MET A 56 14.61 -6.74 7.18
C MET A 56 13.50 -7.50 7.92
N MET A 57 12.39 -6.83 8.26
CA MET A 57 11.21 -7.48 8.86
C MET A 57 10.38 -8.22 7.80
N ALA A 58 10.28 -7.66 6.60
CA ALA A 58 9.50 -8.17 5.49
C ALA A 58 10.17 -9.32 4.71
N LEU A 59 11.40 -9.71 5.05
CA LEU A 59 12.10 -10.85 4.43
C LEU A 59 11.29 -12.16 4.50
N GLY A 60 10.49 -12.34 5.57
CA GLY A 60 9.61 -13.49 5.75
C GLY A 60 8.21 -13.31 5.18
N TRP A 61 7.86 -12.12 4.69
CA TRP A 61 6.51 -11.80 4.22
C TRP A 61 6.42 -12.12 2.73
N MET A 62 6.10 -13.37 2.44
CA MET A 62 5.83 -13.88 1.10
C MET A 62 4.48 -14.57 1.06
N ASN A 63 3.75 -14.40 -0.04
CA ASN A 63 2.47 -15.06 -0.24
C ASN A 63 2.72 -16.51 -0.67
N VAL A 64 2.24 -17.48 0.12
CA VAL A 64 2.43 -18.91 -0.18
C VAL A 64 1.07 -19.58 -0.34
N GLY A 65 0.71 -19.90 -1.57
CA GLY A 65 -0.60 -20.45 -1.90
C GLY A 65 -1.71 -19.46 -1.55
N LEU A 66 -2.64 -19.88 -0.68
CA LEU A 66 -3.72 -19.02 -0.16
C LEU A 66 -3.32 -18.26 1.12
N ALA A 67 -2.19 -18.61 1.74
CA ALA A 67 -1.71 -17.91 2.92
C ALA A 67 -1.13 -16.55 2.48
N MET A 68 -1.88 -15.48 2.77
CA MET A 68 -1.42 -14.13 2.52
C MET A 68 -0.56 -13.62 3.65
N ALA A 69 0.57 -13.04 3.28
CA ALA A 69 1.44 -12.33 4.19
C ALA A 69 0.81 -10.98 4.61
N PRO A 70 1.33 -10.34 5.68
CA PRO A 70 0.98 -8.98 6.01
C PRO A 70 1.26 -8.01 4.85
N ASP A 71 0.41 -6.99 4.67
CA ASP A 71 0.48 -6.10 3.51
C ASP A 71 1.59 -5.05 3.70
N THR A 72 2.77 -5.30 3.11
CA THR A 72 3.89 -4.35 3.16
C THR A 72 3.62 -3.07 2.38
N ALA A 73 2.77 -3.08 1.35
CA ALA A 73 2.62 -1.95 0.44
C ALA A 73 2.00 -0.75 1.17
N ILE A 74 0.88 -0.99 1.84
CA ILE A 74 0.18 0.02 2.61
C ILE A 74 0.95 0.43 3.86
N ALA A 75 1.58 -0.54 4.54
CA ALA A 75 2.40 -0.29 5.71
C ALA A 75 3.55 0.66 5.39
N SER A 76 4.28 0.40 4.30
CA SER A 76 5.46 1.18 3.89
C SER A 76 5.09 2.59 3.45
N VAL A 77 4.04 2.74 2.62
CA VAL A 77 3.64 4.05 2.11
C VAL A 77 3.13 4.94 3.25
N ILE A 78 2.20 4.44 4.07
CA ILE A 78 1.56 5.24 5.10
C ILE A 78 2.53 5.52 6.26
N SER A 79 3.28 4.52 6.76
CA SER A 79 4.23 4.76 7.86
C SER A 79 5.28 5.79 7.49
N THR A 80 5.81 5.76 6.26
CA THR A 80 6.79 6.75 5.79
C THR A 80 6.20 8.15 5.75
N ILE A 81 4.96 8.31 5.24
CA ILE A 81 4.26 9.60 5.25
C ILE A 81 4.12 10.13 6.69
N LEU A 82 3.73 9.26 7.61
CA LEU A 82 3.50 9.64 9.00
C LEU A 82 4.80 10.04 9.69
N VAL A 83 5.85 9.23 9.58
CA VAL A 83 7.17 9.50 10.18
C VAL A 83 7.72 10.84 9.70
N ILE A 84 7.72 11.08 8.39
CA ILE A 84 8.29 12.30 7.81
C ILE A 84 7.44 13.54 8.14
N ASN A 85 6.11 13.46 8.05
CA ASN A 85 5.26 14.63 8.32
C ASN A 85 5.13 14.98 9.80
N THR A 86 5.23 13.99 10.69
CA THR A 86 5.10 14.20 12.15
C THR A 86 6.45 14.37 12.85
N ASN A 87 7.57 14.24 12.11
CA ASN A 87 8.94 14.20 12.66
C ASN A 87 9.09 13.15 13.78
N GLN A 88 8.45 12.00 13.62
CA GLN A 88 8.56 10.88 14.54
C GLN A 88 9.84 10.07 14.30
N GLY A 89 10.25 9.31 15.31
CA GLY A 89 11.38 8.40 15.21
C GLY A 89 11.08 7.18 14.34
N ILE A 90 12.14 6.54 13.85
CA ILE A 90 12.04 5.30 13.05
C ILE A 90 11.32 4.18 13.83
N GLY A 91 11.53 4.11 15.16
CA GLY A 91 10.88 3.11 16.02
C GLY A 91 9.35 3.23 16.06
N GLU A 92 8.83 4.45 16.17
CA GLU A 92 7.40 4.73 16.09
C GLU A 92 6.85 4.38 14.70
N GLY A 93 7.61 4.73 13.66
CA GLY A 93 7.32 4.32 12.27
C GLY A 93 7.16 2.82 12.09
N ILE A 94 8.03 2.02 12.71
CA ILE A 94 7.95 0.55 12.67
C ILE A 94 6.70 0.05 13.39
N ALA A 95 6.38 0.57 14.57
CA ALA A 95 5.19 0.18 15.31
C ALA A 95 3.91 0.45 14.50
N ILE A 96 3.83 1.63 13.88
CA ILE A 96 2.75 2.01 12.97
C ILE A 96 2.69 1.07 11.77
N ALA A 97 3.83 0.79 11.14
CA ALA A 97 3.90 -0.06 9.96
C ALA A 97 3.38 -1.48 10.25
N VAL A 98 3.73 -2.07 11.40
CA VAL A 98 3.28 -3.42 11.78
C VAL A 98 1.75 -3.47 11.96
N ALA A 99 1.18 -2.49 12.66
CA ALA A 99 -0.27 -2.42 12.84
C ALA A 99 -1.01 -2.23 11.49
N LEU A 100 -0.47 -1.36 10.63
CA LEU A 100 -1.01 -1.13 9.29
C LEU A 100 -0.86 -2.34 8.37
N ALA A 101 0.21 -3.13 8.50
CA ALA A 101 0.40 -4.34 7.70
C ALA A 101 -0.69 -5.39 8.00
N ALA A 102 -1.04 -5.56 9.28
CA ALA A 102 -2.12 -6.45 9.70
C ALA A 102 -3.49 -5.95 9.21
N ALA A 103 -3.79 -4.65 9.36
CA ALA A 103 -5.02 -4.06 8.85
C ALA A 103 -5.11 -4.15 7.31
N GLY A 104 -3.99 -3.90 6.64
CA GLY A 104 -3.85 -4.01 5.19
C GLY A 104 -4.04 -5.42 4.67
N GLN A 105 -3.60 -6.44 5.41
CA GLN A 105 -3.85 -7.84 5.07
C GLN A 105 -5.35 -8.14 5.05
N ALA A 106 -6.10 -7.71 6.07
CA ALA A 106 -7.55 -7.88 6.12
C ALA A 106 -8.24 -7.17 4.95
N LEU A 107 -7.80 -5.93 4.65
CA LEU A 107 -8.30 -5.19 3.49
C LEU A 107 -7.98 -5.90 2.16
N THR A 108 -6.81 -6.52 2.05
CA THR A 108 -6.42 -7.29 0.85
C THR A 108 -7.31 -8.51 0.66
N ILE A 109 -7.62 -9.23 1.74
CA ILE A 109 -8.56 -10.36 1.70
C ILE A 109 -9.93 -9.89 1.22
N PHE A 110 -10.42 -8.76 1.76
CA PHE A 110 -11.69 -8.18 1.36
C PHE A 110 -11.72 -7.81 -0.13
N VAL A 111 -10.71 -7.07 -0.62
CA VAL A 111 -10.63 -6.67 -2.02
C VAL A 111 -10.49 -7.90 -2.94
N ARG A 112 -9.70 -8.91 -2.56
CA ARG A 112 -9.60 -10.17 -3.33
C ARG A 112 -10.94 -10.90 -3.39
N THR A 113 -11.72 -10.90 -2.30
CA THR A 113 -13.08 -11.45 -2.30
C THR A 113 -13.97 -10.70 -3.29
N MET A 114 -13.87 -9.36 -3.36
CA MET A 114 -14.62 -8.58 -4.36
C MET A 114 -14.21 -8.90 -5.81
N THR A 115 -12.94 -9.21 -6.06
CA THR A 115 -12.49 -9.55 -7.43
C THR A 115 -13.15 -10.82 -7.98
N VAL A 116 -13.72 -11.68 -7.12
CA VAL A 116 -14.50 -12.85 -7.55
C VAL A 116 -15.69 -12.45 -8.43
N PHE A 117 -16.33 -11.31 -8.20
CA PHE A 117 -17.41 -10.82 -9.07
C PHE A 117 -16.92 -10.51 -10.49
N LEU A 118 -15.69 -9.99 -10.63
CA LEU A 118 -15.08 -9.71 -11.93
C LEU A 118 -14.72 -10.99 -12.68
N ILE A 119 -14.35 -12.06 -11.95
CA ILE A 119 -14.05 -13.37 -12.54
C ILE A 119 -15.31 -13.98 -13.16
N HIS A 120 -16.43 -14.03 -12.43
CA HIS A 120 -17.70 -14.52 -12.99
C HIS A 120 -18.15 -13.71 -14.22
N ARG A 121 -17.84 -12.40 -14.24
CA ARG A 121 -18.10 -11.56 -15.40
C ARG A 121 -17.19 -11.88 -16.59
N ALA A 122 -15.92 -12.20 -16.33
CA ALA A 122 -14.97 -12.66 -17.33
C ALA A 122 -15.41 -13.99 -17.96
N ASP A 123 -15.98 -14.92 -17.17
CA ASP A 123 -16.53 -16.17 -17.69
C ASP A 123 -17.65 -15.92 -18.71
N THR A 124 -18.56 -14.97 -18.44
CA THR A 124 -19.60 -14.57 -19.41
C THR A 124 -19.01 -13.97 -20.70
N TYR A 125 -17.86 -13.28 -20.63
CA TYR A 125 -17.17 -12.78 -21.83
C TYR A 125 -16.46 -13.89 -22.59
N ALA A 126 -15.92 -14.89 -21.88
CA ALA A 126 -15.30 -16.06 -22.47
C ALA A 126 -16.28 -16.93 -23.25
N GLU A 127 -17.49 -17.16 -22.72
CA GLU A 127 -18.57 -17.87 -23.43
C GLU A 127 -18.96 -17.20 -24.76
N LYS A 128 -18.79 -15.87 -24.85
CA LYS A 128 -19.08 -15.06 -26.04
C LYS A 128 -17.88 -14.90 -26.97
N GLY A 129 -16.74 -15.51 -26.66
CA GLY A 129 -15.48 -15.35 -27.40
C GLY A 129 -14.92 -13.92 -27.38
N ASN A 130 -15.31 -13.09 -26.40
CA ASN A 130 -14.91 -11.69 -26.33
C ASN A 130 -13.62 -11.53 -25.51
N MET A 131 -12.47 -11.69 -26.17
CA MET A 131 -11.14 -11.55 -25.55
C MET A 131 -10.92 -10.16 -24.92
N ARG A 132 -11.38 -9.09 -25.58
CA ARG A 132 -11.25 -7.73 -25.07
C ARG A 132 -12.04 -7.52 -23.78
N GLY A 133 -13.19 -8.19 -23.64
CA GLY A 133 -13.97 -8.19 -22.40
C GLY A 133 -13.21 -8.82 -21.23
N ILE A 134 -12.51 -9.94 -21.49
CA ILE A 134 -11.68 -10.62 -20.48
C ILE A 134 -10.50 -9.73 -20.07
N GLU A 135 -9.79 -9.14 -21.02
CA GLU A 135 -8.66 -8.23 -20.75
C GLU A 135 -9.09 -7.04 -19.88
N ILE A 136 -10.23 -6.41 -20.20
CA ILE A 136 -10.76 -5.30 -19.41
C ILE A 136 -11.07 -5.74 -17.98
N MET A 137 -11.66 -6.94 -17.78
CA MET A 137 -11.91 -7.45 -16.42
C MET A 137 -10.62 -7.70 -15.65
N HIS A 138 -9.58 -8.22 -16.32
CA HIS A 138 -8.27 -8.46 -15.71
C HIS A 138 -7.62 -7.14 -15.25
N ILE A 139 -7.56 -6.13 -16.12
CA ILE A 139 -7.01 -4.81 -15.78
C ILE A 139 -7.86 -4.10 -14.72
N THR A 140 -9.19 -4.27 -14.76
CA THR A 140 -10.09 -3.71 -13.73
C THR A 140 -9.81 -4.34 -12.36
N ALA A 141 -9.60 -5.66 -12.30
CA ALA A 141 -9.24 -6.34 -11.05
C ALA A 141 -7.91 -5.82 -10.49
N LEU A 142 -6.94 -5.51 -11.35
CA LEU A 142 -5.69 -4.87 -10.95
C LEU A 142 -5.93 -3.45 -10.40
N GLY A 143 -6.83 -2.68 -11.03
CA GLY A 143 -7.23 -1.36 -10.54
C GLY A 143 -7.82 -1.37 -9.12
N PHE A 144 -8.57 -2.41 -8.75
CA PHE A 144 -9.06 -2.59 -7.38
C PHE A 144 -7.92 -2.76 -6.37
N GLN A 145 -6.83 -3.41 -6.76
CA GLN A 145 -5.64 -3.57 -5.91
C GLN A 145 -4.84 -2.26 -5.80
N ALA A 146 -4.82 -1.45 -6.85
CA ALA A 146 -4.29 -0.08 -6.77
C ALA A 146 -5.09 0.77 -5.76
N LEU A 147 -6.42 0.71 -5.85
CA LEU A 147 -7.34 1.45 -4.97
C LEU A 147 -7.21 1.04 -3.51
N ARG A 148 -6.90 -0.24 -3.24
CA ARG A 148 -6.68 -0.78 -1.89
C ARG A 148 -5.67 0.04 -1.09
N VAL A 149 -4.58 0.47 -1.72
CA VAL A 149 -3.50 1.21 -1.06
C VAL A 149 -3.67 2.71 -1.26
N MET A 150 -4.14 3.13 -2.44
CA MET A 150 -4.33 4.54 -2.77
C MET A 150 -5.41 5.21 -1.92
N ILE A 151 -6.56 4.57 -1.67
CA ILE A 151 -7.66 5.18 -0.91
C ILE A 151 -7.25 5.43 0.56
N PRO A 152 -6.70 4.45 1.30
CA PRO A 152 -6.22 4.71 2.67
C PRO A 152 -5.11 5.76 2.71
N THR A 153 -4.20 5.74 1.72
CA THR A 153 -3.15 6.77 1.61
C THR A 153 -3.76 8.16 1.42
N PHE A 154 -4.79 8.29 0.57
CA PHE A 154 -5.51 9.55 0.37
C PHE A 154 -6.14 10.04 1.67
N VAL A 155 -6.80 9.15 2.42
CA VAL A 155 -7.40 9.51 3.72
C VAL A 155 -6.33 10.05 4.66
N VAL A 156 -5.19 9.37 4.80
CA VAL A 156 -4.11 9.81 5.69
C VAL A 156 -3.52 11.16 5.27
N VAL A 157 -3.31 11.38 3.96
CA VAL A 157 -2.77 12.64 3.45
C VAL A 157 -3.74 13.82 3.65
N MET A 158 -5.05 13.55 3.69
CA MET A 158 -6.08 14.56 3.94
C MET A 158 -6.32 14.83 5.44
N MET A 159 -5.86 13.95 6.33
CA MET A 159 -5.93 14.17 7.77
C MET A 159 -4.95 15.27 8.20
N SER A 160 -5.35 16.10 9.17
CA SER A 160 -4.43 17.07 9.75
C SER A 160 -3.33 16.35 10.54
N VAL A 161 -2.14 16.95 10.57
CA VAL A 161 -1.00 16.45 11.36
C VAL A 161 -1.38 16.27 12.83
N ASP A 162 -2.22 17.16 13.37
CA ASP A 162 -2.74 17.08 14.75
C ASP A 162 -3.65 15.86 14.97
N SER A 163 -4.49 15.54 13.99
CA SER A 163 -5.39 14.36 14.07
C SER A 163 -4.59 13.07 14.02
N VAL A 164 -3.54 13.05 13.20
CA VAL A 164 -2.59 11.95 13.12
C VAL A 164 -1.82 11.81 14.44
N GLN A 165 -1.23 12.90 14.95
CA GLN A 165 -0.50 12.89 16.22
C GLN A 165 -1.38 12.49 17.40
N ALA A 166 -2.64 12.92 17.45
CA ALA A 166 -3.58 12.49 18.48
C ALA A 166 -3.89 10.99 18.40
N MET A 167 -4.01 10.44 17.19
CA MET A 167 -4.19 8.99 16.99
C MET A 167 -2.94 8.20 17.43
N LEU A 168 -1.75 8.72 17.12
CA LEU A 168 -0.47 8.09 17.47
C LEU A 168 -0.21 8.14 18.98
N ASN A 169 -0.48 9.28 19.62
CA ASN A 169 -0.36 9.45 21.07
C ASN A 169 -1.41 8.65 21.86
N GLY A 170 -2.45 8.17 21.19
CA GLY A 170 -3.46 7.27 21.76
C GLY A 170 -3.03 5.80 21.82
N ILE A 171 -1.91 5.43 21.19
CA ILE A 171 -1.34 4.08 21.26
C ILE A 171 -0.56 3.98 22.60
N PRO A 172 -1.01 3.17 23.58
CA PRO A 172 -0.25 2.95 24.81
C PRO A 172 1.12 2.32 24.50
N PRO A 173 2.14 2.54 25.34
CA PRO A 173 3.47 1.96 25.16
C PRO A 173 3.47 0.43 25.16
#